data_AF-A0A915MW19-F1
#
_entry.id   AF-A0A915MW19-F1
#
_cell.length_a   1.000
_cell.length_b   1.000
_cell.length_c   1.000
_cell.angle_alpha   90.00
_cell.angle_beta   90.00
_cell.angle_gamma   90.00
#
_symmetry.space_group_name_H-M   'P 1'
#
loop_
_entity.id
_entity.type
_entity.pdbx_description
1 polymer ?
#
loop_
_entity_poly.entity_id
_entity_poly.type
_entity_poly.pdbx_seq_one_letter_code
_entity_poly.pdbx_strand_id
1 'polypeptide(L)' 'MIFESVGLDYAGPSSVRINGIITKFYLLLFCCLTTRAIHLEITLSQSAVAFMNAFQRFISRRGKPKRVISDNAPSF' A
#
# COMPACT_ATOMS: atom_id res chain seq x y z
N MET A 1 -12.34 -15.35 2.24
CA MET A 1 -12.63 -14.07 2.94
C MET A 1 -12.07 -12.90 2.13
N ILE A 2 -12.63 -11.69 2.24
CA ILE A 2 -12.08 -10.52 1.52
C ILE A 2 -10.65 -10.24 2.01
N PHE A 3 -9.72 -9.89 1.12
CA PHE A 3 -8.29 -9.70 1.40
C PHE A 3 -7.51 -10.91 1.96
N GLU A 4 -8.01 -12.15 1.84
CA GLU A 4 -7.25 -13.34 2.27
C GLU A 4 -6.01 -13.62 1.41
N SER A 5 -6.09 -13.32 0.12
CA SER A 5 -4.95 -13.26 -0.82
C SER A 5 -4.90 -11.87 -1.42
N VAL A 6 -3.76 -11.20 -1.32
CA VAL A 6 -3.58 -9.82 -1.80
C VAL A 6 -2.41 -9.68 -2.77
N GLY A 7 -2.61 -8.86 -3.79
CA GLY A 7 -1.55 -8.28 -4.61
C GLY A 7 -1.16 -6.89 -4.07
N LEU A 8 0.13 -6.57 -4.10
CA LEU A 8 0.69 -5.30 -3.69
C LEU A 8 1.30 -4.57 -4.88
N ASP A 9 1.15 -3.26 -4.91
CA ASP A 9 1.81 -2.41 -5.88
C ASP A 9 1.90 -0.97 -5.35
N TYR A 10 2.84 -0.18 -5.85
CA TYR A 10 2.92 1.26 -5.59
C TYR A 10 2.49 2.05 -6.83
N ALA A 11 1.48 2.90 -6.69
CA ALA A 11 1.17 3.92 -7.68
C ALA A 11 1.84 5.26 -7.33
N GLY A 12 2.47 5.86 -8.32
CA GLY A 12 3.09 7.19 -8.21
C GLY A 12 4.43 7.27 -8.93
N PRO A 13 5.23 8.31 -8.64
CA PRO A 13 4.96 9.31 -7.61
C PRO A 13 3.84 10.30 -7.95
N SER A 14 3.08 10.70 -6.93
CA SER A 14 2.11 11.80 -7.00
C SER A 14 2.55 12.96 -6.11
N SER A 15 1.93 14.13 -6.27
CA SER A 15 2.24 15.31 -5.47
C SER A 15 0.97 16.01 -5.01
N VAL A 16 1.00 16.55 -3.80
CA VAL A 16 -0.08 17.33 -3.20
C VAL A 16 0.49 18.63 -2.66
N ARG A 17 -0.25 19.73 -2.78
CA ARG A 17 0.13 21.02 -2.19
C ARG A 17 -0.52 21.14 -0.80
N ILE A 18 0.28 21.20 0.25
CA ILE A 18 -0.15 21.38 1.63
C ILE A 18 0.50 22.67 2.15
N ASN A 19 -0.30 23.65 2.53
CA ASN A 19 0.17 24.94 3.05
C ASN A 19 1.24 25.62 2.15
N GLY A 20 1.05 25.55 0.84
CA GLY A 20 1.97 26.11 -0.15
C GLY A 20 3.18 25.22 -0.48
N ILE A 21 3.43 24.15 0.27
CA ILE A 21 4.54 23.22 0.05
C ILE A 21 4.05 22.05 -0.81
N ILE A 22 4.80 21.72 -1.88
CA ILE A 22 4.54 20.53 -2.69
C ILE A 22 5.16 19.32 -1.99
N THR A 23 4.33 18.38 -1.54
CA THR A 23 4.75 17.14 -0.89
C THR A 23 4.51 15.97 -1.82
N LYS A 24 5.57 15.16 -2.02
CA LYS A 24 5.51 13.92 -2.80
C LYS A 24 4.92 12.81 -1.95
N PHE A 25 4.06 11.98 -2.55
CA PHE A 25 3.51 10.80 -1.91
C PHE A 25 3.32 9.66 -2.93
N TYR A 26 3.11 8.47 -2.41
CA TYR A 26 2.79 7.27 -3.15
C TYR A 26 1.53 6.64 -2.56
N LEU A 27 0.79 5.93 -3.40
CA LEU A 27 -0.31 5.08 -2.96
C LEU A 27 0.19 3.65 -2.94
N LEU A 28 0.15 3.01 -1.77
CA LEU A 28 0.33 1.56 -1.66
C LEU A 28 -1.03 0.90 -1.86
N LEU A 29 -1.11 0.05 -2.88
CA LEU A 29 -2.31 -0.67 -3.26
C LEU A 29 -2.31 -2.06 -2.65
N PHE A 30 -3.44 -2.42 -2.05
CA PHE A 30 -3.75 -3.78 -1.63
C PHE A 30 -4.94 -4.27 -2.42
N CYS A 31 -4.72 -5.11 -3.42
CA CYS A 31 -5.77 -5.66 -4.26
C CYS A 31 -6.12 -7.08 -3.81
N CYS A 32 -7.37 -7.32 -3.41
CA CYS A 32 -7.85 -8.67 -3.14
C CYS A 32 -7.89 -9.49 -4.43
N LEU A 33 -7.12 -10.57 -4.50
CA LEU A 33 -7.01 -11.40 -5.70
C LEU A 33 -8.29 -12.21 -5.99
N THR A 34 -9.17 -12.37 -5.01
CA THR A 34 -10.45 -13.09 -5.18
C THR A 34 -11.58 -12.17 -5.63
N THR A 35 -11.70 -10.97 -5.05
CA THR A 35 -12.87 -10.08 -5.24
C THR A 35 -12.56 -8.81 -6.02
N ARG A 36 -11.28 -8.52 -6.28
CA ARG A 36 -10.81 -7.25 -6.85
C ARG A 36 -11.10 -6.01 -5.99
N ALA A 37 -11.48 -6.19 -4.72
CA ALA A 37 -11.56 -5.09 -3.77
C ALA A 37 -10.18 -4.45 -3.55
N ILE A 38 -10.12 -3.11 -3.52
CA ILE A 38 -8.88 -2.35 -3.34
C ILE A 38 -8.90 -1.64 -1.99
N HIS A 39 -7.80 -1.72 -1.26
CA HIS A 39 -7.51 -0.86 -0.12
C HIS A 39 -6.26 -0.02 -0.43
N LEU A 40 -6.29 1.26 -0.09
CA LEU A 40 -5.24 2.22 -0.40
C LEU A 40 -4.66 2.77 0.90
N GLU A 41 -3.34 2.80 0.97
CA GLU A 41 -2.59 3.46 2.04
C GLU A 41 -1.69 4.54 1.42
N ILE A 42 -1.65 5.73 2.02
CA ILE A 42 -0.75 6.79 1.59
C ILE A 42 0.61 6.58 2.28
N THR A 43 1.70 6.67 1.52
CA THR A 43 3.07 6.69 2.03
C THR A 43 3.84 7.88 1.47
N LEU A 44 4.79 8.40 2.24
CA LEU A 44 5.66 9.51 1.79
C LEU A 44 6.91 9.02 1.04
N SER A 45 7.18 7.72 1.08
CA SER A 45 8.28 7.07 0.36
C SER A 45 7.94 5.62 0.03
N GLN A 46 8.72 5.01 -0.86
CA GLN A 46 8.71 3.57 -1.13
C GLN A 46 9.80 2.85 -0.32
N SER A 47 10.15 3.31 0.88
CA SER A 47 11.11 2.57 1.71
C SER A 47 10.44 1.36 2.38
N ALA A 48 11.22 0.33 2.71
CA ALA A 48 10.71 -0.83 3.45
C ALA A 48 10.05 -0.43 4.78
N VAL A 49 10.58 0.60 5.46
CA VAL A 49 9.98 1.13 6.70
C VAL A 49 8.60 1.74 6.45
N ALA A 50 8.45 2.54 5.38
CA ALA A 50 7.16 3.13 5.01
C ALA A 50 6.15 2.04 4.61
N PHE A 51 6.61 1.03 3.88
CA PHE A 51 5.82 -0.15 3.54
C PHE A 51 5.33 -0.90 4.80
N MET A 52 6.24 -1.25 5.72
CA MET A 52 5.88 -1.99 6.94
C MET A 52 4.85 -1.25 7.80
N ASN A 53 5.01 0.07 7.96
CA ASN A 53 4.04 0.88 8.67
C ASN A 53 2.66 0.88 7.99
N ALA A 54 2.61 0.93 6.66
CA ALA A 54 1.37 0.84 5.90
C ALA A 54 0.74 -0.56 5.96
N PHE A 55 1.56 -1.60 5.87
CA PHE A 55 1.15 -3.00 5.96
C PHE A 55 0.52 -3.31 7.33
N GLN A 56 1.10 -2.79 8.42
CA GLN A 56 0.52 -2.92 9.76
C GLN A 56 -0.85 -2.25 9.88
N ARG A 57 -1.03 -1.04 9.31
CA ARG A 57 -2.34 -0.35 9.28
C ARG A 57 -3.36 -1.11 8.44
N PHE A 58 -2.94 -1.68 7.32
CA PHE A 58 -3.80 -2.55 6.51
C PHE A 58 -4.25 -3.77 7.33
N ILE A 59 -3.33 -4.48 7.99
CA ILE A 59 -3.65 -5.65 8.82
C ILE A 59 -4.60 -5.28 9.96
N SER A 60 -4.39 -4.15 10.65
CA SER A 60 -5.27 -3.76 11.76
C SER A 60 -6.70 -3.47 11.31
N ARG A 61 -6.89 -3.00 10.06
CA ARG A 61 -8.21 -2.65 9.50
C ARG A 61 -8.88 -3.79 8.74
N ARG A 62 -8.13 -4.63 8.04
CA ARG A 62 -8.64 -5.65 7.10
C ARG A 62 -8.38 -7.09 7.54
N GLY A 63 -7.56 -7.29 8.58
CA GLY A 63 -7.08 -8.60 9.01
C GLY A 63 -5.80 -9.02 8.28
N LYS A 64 -5.13 -10.04 8.82
CA LYS A 64 -3.88 -10.57 8.26
C LYS A 64 -4.16 -11.42 7.01
N PRO A 65 -3.58 -11.10 5.84
CA PRO A 65 -3.71 -11.95 4.66
C PRO A 65 -2.95 -13.27 4.86
N LYS A 66 -3.43 -14.35 4.23
CA LYS A 66 -2.72 -15.63 4.17
C LYS A 66 -1.65 -15.66 3.08
N ARG A 67 -1.86 -14.89 2.02
CA ARG A 67 -0.93 -14.78 0.89
C ARG A 67 -0.80 -13.34 0.43
N VAL A 68 0.44 -12.92 0.22
CA VAL A 68 0.81 -11.62 -0.32
C VAL A 68 1.65 -11.87 -1.57
N ILE A 69 1.34 -11.17 -2.66
CA ILE A 69 2.10 -11.20 -3.91
C ILE A 69 2.49 -9.75 -4.22
N SER A 70 3.77 -9.49 -4.46
CA SER A 70 4.28 -8.20 -4.90
C SER A 70 5.08 -8.38 -6.18
N ASP A 71 5.54 -7.27 -6.76
CA ASP A 71 6.67 -7.32 -7.68
C ASP A 71 8.00 -7.48 -6.90
N ASN A 72 9.13 -7.42 -7.62
CA ASN A 72 10.47 -7.50 -7.04
C ASN A 72 11.05 -6.12 -6.67
N ALA A 73 10.21 -5.11 -6.40
CA ALA A 73 10.73 -3.82 -5.97
C ALA A 73 11.45 -3.96 -4.61
N PRO A 74 12.58 -3.26 -4.39
CA PRO A 74 13.37 -3.38 -3.15
C PRO A 74 12.65 -3.01 -1.85
N SER A 75 11.45 -2.43 -1.96
CA SER A 75 10.62 -1.99 -0.85
C SER A 75 9.79 -3.10 -0.21
N PHE A 76 9.57 -4.20 -0.93
CA PHE A 76 8.68 -5.30 -0.55
C PHE A 76 9.44 -6.47 0.08
#